data_AF-A0A6J1TE98-F1
#
_entry.id   AF-A0A6J1TE98-F1
#
_cell.length_a   1.000
_cell.length_b   1.000
_cell.length_c   1.000
_cell.angle_alpha   90.00
_cell.angle_beta   90.00
_cell.angle_gamma   90.00
#
_symmetry.space_group_name_H-M   'P 1'
#
loop_
_entity.id
_entity.type
_entity.pdbx_description
1 polymer ?
#
loop_
_entity_poly.entity_id
_entity_poly.type
_entity_poly.pdbx_seq_one_letter_code
_entity_poly.pdbx_strand_id
1 'polypeptide(L)'
;MGIAVYTALLLCAATSVRAQEALDKERPLPDYFKACVRGRPDFDRCIMDSLNQCNHFFHTGVPEYNVPPFDPFFAKEVVQKRGGNSLFYKLTLRDVIESGWARSKVIRFKSDPRNYRIRYTQWWPDKFLAGQYEFDGNMIQLPIDNKGQFNLTLYNYTQTTTLTRRPVLDEGGRFLRWAPIKVQINVLNSGDMALHISHLLGGRVIMENILDRIINAAWRPGFFVLRTTINDLVETAFTKIFNDGFKGFDLERVLPPPESISNALS
;
A
#
# COMPACT_ATOMS: atom_id res chain seq x y z
N MET A 1 20.20 52.98 28.50
CA MET A 1 20.63 51.79 27.72
C MET A 1 19.59 50.66 27.66
N GLY A 2 18.60 50.56 28.56
CA GLY A 2 17.65 49.42 28.58
C GLY A 2 16.49 49.45 27.58
N ILE A 3 16.00 50.63 27.18
CA ILE A 3 14.80 50.75 26.32
C ILE A 3 15.10 50.45 24.84
N ALA A 4 16.31 50.78 24.38
CA ALA A 4 16.75 50.54 23.00
C ALA A 4 16.98 49.05 22.68
N VAL A 5 17.42 48.26 23.67
CA VAL A 5 17.59 46.80 23.52
C VAL A 5 16.24 46.09 23.49
N TYR A 6 15.27 46.54 24.30
CA TYR A 6 13.92 45.98 24.32
C TYR A 6 13.14 46.26 23.03
N THR A 7 13.29 47.45 22.45
CA THR A 7 12.66 47.79 21.16
C THR A 7 13.33 47.08 19.99
N ALA A 8 14.64 46.87 20.01
CA ALA A 8 15.35 46.07 19.00
C ALA A 8 14.95 44.58 19.03
N LEU A 9 14.76 43.99 20.21
CA LEU A 9 14.32 42.60 20.36
C LEU A 9 12.86 42.39 19.91
N LEU A 10 11.96 43.35 20.18
CA LEU A 10 10.58 43.31 19.71
C LEU A 10 10.46 43.48 18.18
N LEU A 11 11.32 44.30 17.57
CA LEU A 11 11.40 44.45 16.11
C LEU A 11 12.03 43.23 15.41
N CYS A 12 12.95 42.51 16.08
CA CYS A 12 13.45 41.22 15.59
C CYS A 12 12.38 40.13 15.70
N ALA A 13 11.63 40.07 16.79
CA ALA A 13 10.53 39.10 16.94
C ALA A 13 9.36 39.36 15.96
N ALA A 14 9.13 40.62 15.57
CA ALA A 14 8.10 40.96 14.57
C ALA A 14 8.55 40.76 13.11
N THR A 15 9.86 40.68 12.83
CA THR A 15 10.38 40.42 11.48
C THR A 15 10.84 38.97 11.26
N SER A 16 11.07 38.18 12.31
CA SER A 16 11.41 36.75 12.20
C SER A 16 10.19 35.81 12.17
N VAL A 17 8.98 36.28 12.47
CA VAL A 17 7.73 35.49 12.24
C VAL A 17 7.32 35.50 10.76
N ARG A 18 7.96 36.33 9.92
CA ARG A 18 7.80 36.33 8.46
C ARG A 18 8.81 35.44 7.71
N ALA A 19 9.55 34.60 8.43
CA ALA A 19 10.34 33.53 7.81
C ALA A 19 9.46 32.30 7.56
N GLN A 20 8.65 32.39 6.51
CA GLN A 20 8.39 31.29 5.59
C GLN A 20 7.98 29.93 6.19
N GLU A 21 6.92 29.86 6.99
CA GLU A 21 5.92 28.85 6.64
C GLU A 21 5.27 29.36 5.35
N ALA A 22 5.91 29.03 4.23
CA ALA A 22 5.14 28.87 3.01
C ALA A 22 4.06 27.86 3.41
N LEU A 23 2.84 28.37 3.60
CA LEU A 23 1.66 27.57 3.44
C LEU A 23 1.80 27.00 2.03
N ASP A 24 2.44 25.84 1.92
CA ASP A 24 2.52 25.06 0.70
C ASP A 24 1.07 24.89 0.31
N LYS A 25 0.64 25.72 -0.63
CA LYS A 25 -0.64 25.53 -1.28
C LYS A 25 -0.42 24.25 -2.07
N GLU A 26 -0.69 23.12 -1.42
CA GLU A 26 -0.53 21.79 -1.98
C GLU A 26 -1.15 21.85 -3.37
N ARG A 27 -0.31 21.62 -4.38
CA ARG A 27 -0.77 21.79 -5.77
C ARG A 27 -1.87 20.73 -6.00
N PRO A 28 -2.95 21.06 -6.73
CA PRO A 28 -3.97 20.08 -7.07
C PRO A 28 -3.36 18.80 -7.64
N LEU A 29 -3.93 17.63 -7.30
CA LEU A 29 -3.40 16.32 -7.72
C LEU A 29 -3.02 16.25 -9.23
N PRO A 30 -3.82 16.77 -10.19
CA PRO A 30 -3.46 16.74 -11.61
C PRO A 30 -2.17 17.50 -11.95
N ASP A 31 -1.81 18.54 -11.21
CA ASP A 31 -0.64 19.37 -11.51
C ASP A 31 0.68 18.60 -11.32
N TYR A 32 0.69 17.57 -10.46
CA TYR A 32 1.82 16.67 -10.34
C TYR A 32 2.06 15.85 -11.61
N PHE A 33 0.99 15.50 -12.33
CA PHE A 33 1.03 14.59 -13.49
C PHE A 33 0.97 15.31 -14.83
N LYS A 34 0.79 16.64 -14.86
CA LYS A 34 0.60 17.44 -16.07
C LYS A 34 1.72 17.28 -17.10
N ALA A 35 2.96 17.03 -16.65
CA ALA A 35 4.11 16.80 -17.52
C ALA A 35 4.16 15.39 -18.12
N CYS A 36 3.37 14.44 -17.61
CA CYS A 36 3.45 13.04 -18.00
C CYS A 36 2.59 12.75 -19.24
N VAL A 37 3.18 12.97 -20.40
CA VAL A 37 2.51 12.78 -21.69
C VAL A 37 2.56 11.31 -22.13
N ARG A 38 1.38 10.68 -22.24
CA ARG A 38 1.23 9.30 -22.71
C ARG A 38 1.91 9.09 -24.06
N GLY A 39 2.56 7.94 -24.23
CA GLY A 39 3.22 7.56 -25.49
C GLY A 39 4.62 8.14 -25.68
N ARG A 40 5.08 9.06 -24.83
CA ARG A 40 6.47 9.51 -24.86
C ARG A 40 7.42 8.50 -24.19
N PRO A 41 8.70 8.41 -24.63
CA PRO A 41 9.66 7.47 -24.05
C PRO A 41 9.90 7.64 -22.55
N ASP A 42 9.74 8.86 -22.04
CA ASP A 42 9.95 9.26 -20.64
C ASP A 42 8.68 9.16 -19.78
N PHE A 43 7.54 8.76 -20.35
CA PHE A 43 6.25 8.70 -19.64
C PHE A 43 6.34 7.92 -18.33
N ASP A 44 6.88 6.69 -18.36
CA ASP A 44 6.97 5.84 -17.17
C ASP A 44 7.83 6.47 -16.06
N ARG A 45 8.91 7.17 -16.44
CA ARG A 45 9.78 7.89 -15.50
C ARG A 45 9.05 9.10 -14.91
N CYS A 46 8.35 9.87 -15.75
CA CYS A 46 7.54 11.00 -15.28
C CYS A 46 6.50 10.56 -14.25
N ILE A 47 5.78 9.46 -14.51
CA ILE A 47 4.79 8.93 -13.57
C ILE A 47 5.44 8.54 -12.23
N MET A 48 6.59 7.86 -12.28
CA MET A 48 7.35 7.50 -11.08
C MET A 48 7.74 8.74 -10.26
N ASP A 49 8.30 9.76 -10.91
CA ASP A 49 8.73 10.99 -10.25
C ASP A 49 7.55 11.79 -9.70
N SER A 50 6.40 11.74 -10.38
CA SER A 50 5.15 12.38 -9.94
C SER A 50 4.55 11.67 -8.72
N LEU A 51 4.51 10.34 -8.72
CA LEU A 51 4.03 9.54 -7.59
C LEU A 51 4.84 9.83 -6.32
N ASN A 52 6.17 9.96 -6.43
CA ASN A 52 7.03 10.28 -5.29
C ASN A 52 6.86 11.72 -4.76
N GLN A 53 6.33 12.64 -5.57
CA GLN A 53 5.99 14.01 -5.13
C GLN A 53 4.63 14.07 -4.42
N CYS A 54 3.79 13.05 -4.61
CA CYS A 54 2.45 12.94 -4.04
C CYS A 54 2.41 12.31 -2.65
N ASN A 55 3.56 12.08 -2.00
CA ASN A 55 3.62 11.30 -0.75
C ASN A 55 2.79 11.90 0.40
N HIS A 56 2.58 13.23 0.45
CA HIS A 56 1.76 13.84 1.50
C HIS A 56 0.28 13.37 1.43
N PHE A 57 -0.23 13.08 0.23
CA PHE A 57 -1.61 12.63 0.02
C PHE A 57 -1.90 11.27 0.69
N PHE A 58 -0.87 10.50 1.06
CA PHE A 58 -1.09 9.29 1.85
C PHE A 58 -1.70 9.62 3.23
N HIS A 59 -1.36 10.74 3.85
CA HIS A 59 -1.93 11.14 5.14
C HIS A 59 -3.25 11.90 5.00
N THR A 60 -3.38 12.77 3.99
CA THR A 60 -4.56 13.63 3.83
C THR A 60 -5.68 12.99 3.01
N GLY A 61 -5.36 11.98 2.19
CA GLY A 61 -6.22 11.54 1.11
C GLY A 61 -6.32 12.59 0.01
N VAL A 62 -7.23 12.36 -0.94
CA VAL A 62 -7.62 13.30 -2.00
C VAL A 62 -9.16 13.33 -2.10
N PRO A 63 -9.84 14.08 -1.21
CA PRO A 63 -11.30 14.05 -1.09
C PRO A 63 -12.04 14.39 -2.38
N GLU A 64 -11.50 15.29 -3.22
CA GLU A 64 -12.12 15.68 -4.51
C GLU A 64 -12.19 14.53 -5.52
N TYR A 65 -11.41 13.47 -5.28
CA TYR A 65 -11.35 12.25 -6.09
C TYR A 65 -11.90 11.04 -5.33
N ASN A 66 -12.56 11.24 -4.18
CA ASN A 66 -13.05 10.18 -3.29
C ASN A 66 -11.95 9.21 -2.83
N VAL A 67 -10.72 9.68 -2.72
CA VAL A 67 -9.60 8.88 -2.20
C VAL A 67 -9.42 9.22 -0.72
N PRO A 68 -9.70 8.28 0.21
CA PRO A 68 -9.48 8.53 1.63
C PRO A 68 -7.97 8.56 1.96
N PRO A 69 -7.59 9.04 3.15
CA PRO A 69 -6.27 8.77 3.71
C PRO A 69 -5.91 7.28 3.65
N PHE A 70 -4.63 7.01 3.45
CA PHE A 70 -4.10 5.67 3.22
C PHE A 70 -2.83 5.37 4.05
N ASP A 71 -2.40 6.31 4.91
CA ASP A 71 -1.38 6.09 5.93
C ASP A 71 -1.79 6.73 7.27
N PRO A 72 -2.30 5.93 8.23
CA PRO A 72 -2.47 4.48 8.15
C PRO A 72 -3.65 4.07 7.25
N PHE A 73 -3.46 2.96 6.53
CA PHE A 73 -4.53 2.24 5.85
C PHE A 73 -5.27 1.33 6.85
N PHE A 74 -6.60 1.22 6.71
CA PHE A 74 -7.43 0.36 7.56
C PHE A 74 -8.26 -0.63 6.72
N ALA A 75 -8.13 -1.92 7.03
CA ALA A 75 -8.98 -2.98 6.50
C ALA A 75 -9.73 -3.69 7.62
N LYS A 76 -11.07 -3.57 7.59
CA LYS A 76 -11.95 -4.23 8.56
C LYS A 76 -11.82 -5.75 8.57
N GLU A 77 -11.75 -6.37 7.39
CA GLU A 77 -11.63 -7.82 7.27
C GLU A 77 -10.93 -8.21 5.96
N VAL A 78 -9.99 -9.15 6.06
CA VAL A 78 -9.33 -9.82 4.94
C VAL A 78 -9.40 -11.33 5.19
N VAL A 79 -10.00 -12.07 4.26
CA VAL A 79 -10.14 -13.53 4.37
C VAL A 79 -9.35 -14.19 3.26
N GLN A 80 -8.37 -15.01 3.63
CA GLN A 80 -7.63 -15.88 2.72
C GLN A 80 -8.05 -17.32 2.95
N LYS A 81 -8.45 -18.02 1.89
CA LYS A 81 -8.72 -19.46 1.92
C LYS A 81 -7.82 -20.16 0.92
N ARG A 82 -7.25 -21.29 1.31
CA ARG A 82 -6.54 -22.20 0.40
C ARG A 82 -7.03 -23.62 0.68
N GLY A 83 -7.46 -24.31 -0.37
CA GLY A 83 -7.92 -25.70 -0.29
C GLY A 83 -7.34 -26.55 -1.40
N GLY A 84 -6.88 -27.75 -1.06
CA GLY A 84 -6.33 -28.77 -1.97
C GLY A 84 -6.01 -30.07 -1.21
N ASN A 85 -5.53 -31.10 -1.91
CA ASN A 85 -5.42 -32.47 -1.38
C ASN A 85 -4.52 -32.64 -0.12
N SER A 86 -3.67 -31.68 0.22
CA SER A 86 -2.71 -31.81 1.33
C SER A 86 -2.77 -30.70 2.39
N LEU A 87 -3.42 -29.57 2.14
CA LEU A 87 -3.53 -28.46 3.11
C LEU A 87 -4.78 -27.64 2.83
N PHE A 88 -5.71 -27.65 3.78
CA PHE A 88 -6.82 -26.70 3.84
C PHE A 88 -6.56 -25.72 4.98
N TYR A 89 -6.57 -24.42 4.68
CA TYR A 89 -6.58 -23.38 5.70
C TYR A 89 -7.46 -22.19 5.31
N LYS A 90 -8.00 -21.53 6.32
CA LYS A 90 -8.68 -20.24 6.29
C LYS A 90 -8.00 -19.33 7.31
N LEU A 91 -7.40 -18.25 6.82
CA LEU A 91 -6.88 -17.16 7.64
C LEU A 91 -7.84 -15.98 7.51
N THR A 92 -8.33 -15.48 8.65
CA THR A 92 -9.12 -14.27 8.74
C THR A 92 -8.33 -13.23 9.51
N LEU A 93 -8.07 -12.09 8.88
CA LEU A 93 -7.47 -10.93 9.54
C LEU A 93 -8.56 -9.88 9.75
N ARG A 94 -8.63 -9.31 10.95
CA ARG A 94 -9.62 -8.28 11.31
C ARG A 94 -8.94 -7.03 11.85
N ASP A 95 -9.57 -5.90 11.58
CA ASP A 95 -9.15 -4.58 12.06
C ASP A 95 -7.66 -4.32 11.78
N VAL A 96 -7.24 -4.63 10.55
CA VAL A 96 -5.85 -4.49 10.12
C VAL A 96 -5.52 -3.03 9.89
N ILE A 97 -4.49 -2.55 10.55
CA ILE A 97 -3.88 -1.25 10.34
C ILE A 97 -2.55 -1.46 9.64
N GLU A 98 -2.29 -0.73 8.57
CA GLU A 98 -1.02 -0.73 7.84
C GLU A 98 -0.48 0.70 7.69
N SER A 99 0.81 0.93 7.95
CA SER A 99 1.43 2.25 7.87
C SER A 99 2.82 2.22 7.24
N GLY A 100 3.31 3.40 6.85
CA GLY A 100 4.63 3.60 6.21
C GLY A 100 4.57 3.96 4.73
N TRP A 101 3.37 4.11 4.15
CA TRP A 101 3.16 4.51 2.76
C TRP A 101 3.71 5.92 2.47
N ALA A 102 3.54 6.88 3.37
CA ALA A 102 4.04 8.24 3.21
C ALA A 102 5.59 8.33 3.17
N ARG A 103 6.26 7.38 3.83
CA ARG A 103 7.74 7.26 3.83
C ARG A 103 8.28 6.41 2.69
N SER A 104 7.41 5.78 1.91
CA SER A 104 7.79 4.90 0.82
C SER A 104 8.26 5.67 -0.42
N LYS A 105 8.93 4.96 -1.33
CA LYS A 105 9.36 5.48 -2.63
C LYS A 105 9.07 4.49 -3.74
N VAL A 106 8.44 4.95 -4.82
CA VAL A 106 8.34 4.22 -6.07
C VAL A 106 9.69 4.32 -6.77
N ILE A 107 10.39 3.20 -6.92
CA ILE A 107 11.75 3.13 -7.48
C ILE A 107 11.76 2.62 -8.93
N ARG A 108 10.67 1.99 -9.38
CA ARG A 108 10.46 1.60 -10.77
C ARG A 108 8.98 1.68 -11.10
N PHE A 109 8.66 2.13 -12.31
CA PHE A 109 7.32 2.12 -12.85
C PHE A 109 7.36 1.68 -14.32
N LYS A 110 6.37 0.90 -14.72
CA LYS A 110 6.19 0.45 -16.10
C LYS A 110 4.70 0.35 -16.42
N SER A 111 4.27 1.10 -17.43
CA SER A 111 2.95 0.94 -18.03
C SER A 111 2.99 -0.03 -19.21
N ASP A 112 1.95 -0.85 -19.32
CA ASP A 112 1.72 -1.80 -20.41
C ASP A 112 0.24 -1.74 -20.81
N PRO A 113 -0.16 -0.66 -21.52
CA PRO A 113 -1.55 -0.41 -21.86
C PRO A 113 -2.13 -1.48 -22.79
N ARG A 114 -1.30 -2.14 -23.61
CA ARG A 114 -1.71 -3.24 -24.50
C ARG A 114 -2.25 -4.44 -23.71
N ASN A 115 -1.69 -4.69 -22.53
CA ASN A 115 -2.10 -5.79 -21.66
C ASN A 115 -2.92 -5.33 -20.45
N TYR A 116 -3.39 -4.08 -20.44
CA TYR A 116 -4.16 -3.48 -19.35
C TYR A 116 -3.45 -3.55 -17.99
N ARG A 117 -2.12 -3.38 -18.01
CA ARG A 117 -1.26 -3.70 -16.87
C ARG A 117 -0.37 -2.52 -16.49
N ILE A 118 -0.23 -2.32 -15.18
CA ILE A 118 0.74 -1.41 -14.58
C ILE A 118 1.61 -2.22 -13.64
N ARG A 119 2.92 -2.03 -13.68
CA ARG A 119 3.86 -2.66 -12.76
C ARG A 119 4.72 -1.59 -12.12
N TYR A 120 4.73 -1.54 -10.79
CA TYR A 120 5.59 -0.64 -10.05
C TYR A 120 6.35 -1.40 -8.96
N THR A 121 7.58 -0.96 -8.68
CA THR A 121 8.37 -1.43 -7.56
C THR A 121 8.48 -0.31 -6.55
N GLN A 122 8.17 -0.62 -5.31
CA GLN A 122 8.15 0.33 -4.21
C GLN A 122 9.05 -0.17 -3.08
N TRP A 123 9.74 0.78 -2.46
CA TRP A 123 10.65 0.57 -1.34
C TRP A 123 10.12 1.31 -0.12
N TRP A 124 10.22 0.66 1.04
CA TRP A 124 9.87 1.21 2.34
C TRP A 124 11.08 1.15 3.27
N PRO A 125 11.42 2.25 3.98
CA PRO A 125 12.40 2.18 5.06
C PRO A 125 11.90 1.27 6.17
N ASP A 126 10.64 1.44 6.54
CA ASP A 126 9.92 0.63 7.51
C ASP A 126 8.44 0.59 7.09
N LYS A 127 7.82 -0.58 7.23
CA LYS A 127 6.40 -0.82 6.97
C LYS A 127 5.83 -1.60 8.14
N PHE A 128 4.76 -1.08 8.74
CA PHE A 128 4.17 -1.65 9.94
C PHE A 128 2.75 -2.14 9.67
N LEU A 129 2.41 -3.31 10.19
CA LEU A 129 1.07 -3.88 10.18
C LEU A 129 0.70 -4.39 11.57
N ALA A 130 -0.54 -4.20 11.97
CA ALA A 130 -1.09 -4.82 13.17
C ALA A 130 -2.57 -5.15 12.98
N GLY A 131 -3.07 -6.13 13.73
CA GLY A 131 -4.47 -6.49 13.72
C GLY A 131 -4.75 -7.77 14.48
N GLN A 132 -5.94 -8.30 14.29
CA GLN A 132 -6.35 -9.59 14.85
C GLN A 132 -6.26 -10.67 13.77
N TYR A 133 -5.93 -11.89 14.17
CA TYR A 133 -5.94 -13.05 13.29
C TYR A 133 -6.79 -14.17 13.88
N GLU A 134 -7.37 -14.97 12.99
CA GLU A 134 -8.05 -16.22 13.28
C GLU A 134 -7.64 -17.21 12.19
N PHE A 135 -6.98 -18.29 12.58
CA PHE A 135 -6.50 -19.33 11.68
C PHE A 135 -7.23 -20.65 11.95
N ASP A 136 -7.86 -21.16 10.90
CA ASP A 136 -8.54 -22.45 10.87
C ASP A 136 -7.86 -23.32 9.81
N GLY A 137 -7.36 -24.51 10.17
CA GLY A 137 -6.68 -25.39 9.23
C GLY A 137 -6.53 -26.84 9.70
N ASN A 138 -6.56 -27.77 8.75
CA ASN A 138 -6.57 -29.22 9.00
C ASN A 138 -5.17 -29.87 9.01
N MET A 139 -4.11 -29.15 9.38
CA MET A 139 -2.74 -29.68 9.18
C MET A 139 -2.26 -30.62 10.30
N ILE A 140 -2.82 -30.56 11.50
CA ILE A 140 -2.47 -31.47 12.62
C ILE A 140 -3.74 -31.67 13.45
N GLN A 141 -4.04 -32.91 13.85
CA GLN A 141 -5.24 -33.36 14.60
C GLN A 141 -5.41 -32.74 16.00
N LEU A 142 -4.80 -31.59 16.26
CA LEU A 142 -4.97 -30.82 17.49
C LEU A 142 -5.97 -29.69 17.17
N PRO A 143 -7.13 -29.62 17.86
CA PRO A 143 -8.02 -28.47 17.77
C PRO A 143 -7.32 -27.28 18.42
N ILE A 144 -6.56 -26.52 17.63
CA ILE A 144 -5.89 -25.33 18.11
C ILE A 144 -6.80 -24.14 17.76
N ASP A 145 -7.38 -23.52 18.78
CA ASP A 145 -8.06 -22.23 18.72
C ASP A 145 -7.01 -21.13 18.47
N ASN A 146 -6.49 -21.06 17.24
CA ASN A 146 -5.43 -20.14 16.82
C ASN A 146 -6.03 -18.78 16.48
N LYS A 147 -6.41 -18.03 17.51
CA LYS A 147 -6.84 -16.64 17.37
C LYS A 147 -6.08 -15.73 18.32
N GLY A 148 -5.79 -14.53 17.88
CA GLY A 148 -5.02 -13.58 18.67
C GLY A 148 -4.76 -12.30 17.92
N GLN A 149 -3.75 -11.56 18.37
CA GLN A 149 -3.26 -10.35 17.76
C GLN A 149 -1.91 -10.61 17.09
N PHE A 150 -1.62 -9.85 16.04
CA PHE A 150 -0.31 -9.84 15.41
C PHE A 150 0.19 -8.41 15.26
N ASN A 151 1.51 -8.26 15.31
CA ASN A 151 2.19 -7.09 14.78
C ASN A 151 3.37 -7.52 13.91
N LEU A 152 3.59 -6.78 12.84
CA LEU A 152 4.62 -7.05 11.85
C LEU A 152 5.29 -5.75 11.47
N THR A 153 6.60 -5.69 11.61
CA THR A 153 7.43 -4.61 11.07
C THR A 153 8.39 -5.19 10.04
N LEU A 154 8.40 -4.61 8.84
CA LEU A 154 9.32 -4.94 7.76
C LEU A 154 10.26 -3.77 7.53
N TYR A 155 11.56 -4.01 7.55
CA TYR A 155 12.59 -2.98 7.36
C TYR A 155 13.28 -3.13 6.02
N ASN A 156 13.59 -2.00 5.37
CA ASN A 156 14.21 -1.97 4.04
C ASN A 156 13.47 -2.89 3.04
N TYR A 157 12.15 -2.82 3.08
CA TYR A 157 11.27 -3.72 2.36
C TYR A 157 11.08 -3.26 0.92
N THR A 158 11.17 -4.19 -0.03
CA THR A 158 10.94 -3.91 -1.46
C THR A 158 9.97 -4.91 -2.04
N GLN A 159 8.89 -4.41 -2.64
CA GLN A 159 7.90 -5.22 -3.33
C GLN A 159 7.66 -4.69 -4.73
N THR A 160 7.35 -5.59 -5.65
CA THR A 160 6.78 -5.24 -6.95
C THR A 160 5.31 -5.59 -6.99
N THR A 161 4.48 -4.60 -7.26
CA THR A 161 3.04 -4.75 -7.45
C THR A 161 2.73 -4.70 -8.94
N THR A 162 1.92 -5.63 -9.41
CA THR A 162 1.38 -5.64 -10.77
C THR A 162 -0.13 -5.53 -10.70
N LEU A 163 -0.68 -4.43 -11.21
CA LEU A 163 -2.11 -4.18 -11.31
C LEU A 163 -2.56 -4.55 -12.72
N THR A 164 -3.64 -5.31 -12.85
CA THR A 164 -4.27 -5.63 -14.14
C THR A 164 -5.76 -5.32 -14.07
N ARG A 165 -6.25 -4.50 -14.99
CA ARG A 165 -7.69 -4.14 -15.08
C ARG A 165 -8.20 -4.35 -16.49
N ARG A 166 -8.63 -5.56 -16.79
CA ARG A 166 -9.18 -5.91 -18.10
C ARG A 166 -10.62 -5.36 -18.25
N PRO A 167 -11.03 -4.94 -19.45
CA PRO A 167 -12.44 -4.63 -19.73
C PRO A 167 -13.30 -5.87 -19.47
N VAL A 168 -14.46 -5.68 -18.84
CA VAL A 168 -15.44 -6.73 -18.56
C VAL A 168 -16.80 -6.23 -19.05
N LEU A 169 -17.58 -7.10 -19.68
CA LEU A 169 -18.94 -6.81 -20.13
C LEU A 169 -19.96 -7.17 -19.03
N ASP A 170 -21.00 -6.37 -18.89
CA ASP A 170 -22.22 -6.73 -18.13
C ASP A 170 -23.09 -7.71 -18.94
N GLU A 171 -24.14 -8.23 -18.31
CA GLU A 171 -25.10 -9.16 -18.96
C GLU A 171 -25.78 -8.55 -20.19
N GLY A 172 -25.85 -7.21 -20.26
CA GLY A 172 -26.40 -6.45 -21.39
C GLY A 172 -25.36 -6.10 -22.46
N GLY A 173 -24.13 -6.61 -22.38
CA GLY A 173 -23.07 -6.36 -23.37
C GLY A 173 -22.41 -4.97 -23.29
N ARG A 174 -22.54 -4.25 -22.16
CA ARG A 174 -21.88 -2.95 -21.94
C ARG A 174 -20.63 -3.13 -21.08
N PHE A 175 -19.60 -2.32 -21.34
CA PHE A 175 -18.38 -2.36 -20.51
C PHE A 175 -18.64 -1.85 -19.09
N LEU A 176 -18.20 -2.61 -18.09
CA LEU A 176 -18.19 -2.19 -16.70
C LEU A 176 -17.23 -1.01 -16.52
N ARG A 177 -17.76 0.14 -16.10
CA ARG A 177 -16.96 1.34 -15.81
C ARG A 177 -15.88 1.08 -14.75
N TRP A 178 -16.17 0.22 -13.78
CA TRP A 178 -15.30 -0.14 -12.67
C TRP A 178 -14.98 -1.63 -12.70
N ALA A 179 -14.43 -2.10 -13.82
CA ALA A 179 -13.98 -3.48 -13.93
C ALA A 179 -12.99 -3.82 -12.78
N PRO A 180 -13.07 -5.03 -12.22
CA PRO A 180 -12.27 -5.41 -11.06
C PRO A 180 -10.77 -5.37 -11.37
N ILE A 181 -10.01 -4.82 -10.44
CA ILE A 181 -8.55 -4.81 -10.49
C ILE A 181 -8.04 -6.13 -9.90
N LYS A 182 -7.23 -6.85 -10.66
CA LYS A 182 -6.45 -7.98 -10.16
C LYS A 182 -5.06 -7.49 -9.75
N VAL A 183 -4.63 -7.81 -8.54
CA VAL A 183 -3.31 -7.47 -8.05
C VAL A 183 -2.44 -8.71 -7.97
N GLN A 184 -1.20 -8.61 -8.42
CA GLN A 184 -0.16 -9.60 -8.23
C GLN A 184 1.00 -8.98 -7.45
N ILE A 185 1.54 -9.71 -6.49
CA ILE A 185 2.57 -9.23 -5.58
C ILE A 185 3.80 -10.12 -5.73
N ASN A 186 4.94 -9.47 -5.88
CA ASN A 186 6.22 -10.13 -5.81
C ASN A 186 7.11 -9.39 -4.81
N VAL A 187 7.22 -9.96 -3.61
CA VAL A 187 8.18 -9.49 -2.61
C VAL A 187 9.59 -9.78 -3.13
N LEU A 188 10.41 -8.73 -3.24
CA LEU A 188 11.77 -8.82 -3.74
C LEU A 188 12.79 -8.97 -2.63
N ASN A 189 12.63 -8.18 -1.56
CA ASN A 189 13.57 -8.13 -0.46
C ASN A 189 12.89 -7.63 0.82
N SER A 190 13.38 -8.09 1.96
CA SER A 190 13.23 -7.45 3.26
C SER A 190 14.61 -7.44 3.90
N GLY A 191 15.06 -6.31 4.45
CA GLY A 191 16.33 -6.27 5.17
C GLY A 191 16.22 -6.99 6.51
N ASP A 192 15.19 -6.64 7.27
CA ASP A 192 14.86 -7.26 8.54
C ASP A 192 13.33 -7.39 8.72
N MET A 193 12.91 -8.22 9.67
CA MET A 193 11.51 -8.47 10.00
C MET A 193 11.36 -8.69 11.51
N ALA A 194 10.41 -8.01 12.11
CA ALA A 194 9.95 -8.26 13.47
C ALA A 194 8.48 -8.66 13.42
N LEU A 195 8.19 -9.95 13.67
CA LEU A 195 6.83 -10.48 13.76
C LEU A 195 6.58 -10.95 15.18
N HIS A 196 5.44 -10.54 15.74
CA HIS A 196 4.89 -11.05 16.98
C HIS A 196 3.47 -11.56 16.74
N ILE A 197 3.16 -12.75 17.27
CA ILE A 197 1.84 -13.37 17.18
C ILE A 197 1.47 -13.92 18.56
N SER A 198 0.42 -13.38 19.18
CA SER A 198 -0.09 -13.87 20.47
C SER A 198 -0.92 -15.14 20.30
N HIS A 199 -0.94 -16.03 21.29
CA HIS A 199 -1.80 -17.21 21.38
C HIS A 199 -1.63 -18.25 20.26
N LEU A 200 -0.47 -18.24 19.59
CA LEU A 200 -0.13 -19.26 18.61
C LEU A 200 0.07 -20.62 19.31
N LEU A 201 -0.50 -21.71 18.77
CA LEU A 201 -0.41 -23.08 19.32
C LEU A 201 -1.01 -23.25 20.74
N GLY A 202 -2.09 -22.54 21.05
CA GLY A 202 -2.86 -22.75 22.29
C GLY A 202 -2.36 -21.96 23.50
N GLY A 203 -1.67 -20.84 23.28
CA GLY A 203 -1.43 -19.81 24.31
C GLY A 203 -0.49 -20.18 25.45
N ARG A 204 0.33 -21.24 25.31
CA ARG A 204 1.39 -21.51 26.28
C ARG A 204 2.51 -20.48 26.09
N VAL A 205 2.63 -19.53 27.02
CA VAL A 205 3.61 -18.41 27.02
C VAL A 205 5.06 -18.81 26.69
N ILE A 206 5.47 -20.03 27.08
CA ILE A 206 6.80 -20.58 26.78
C ILE A 206 6.99 -20.77 25.25
N MET A 207 5.92 -21.08 24.53
CA MET A 207 5.93 -21.29 23.08
C MET A 207 5.93 -19.98 22.29
N GLU A 208 5.32 -18.90 22.80
CA GLU A 208 5.23 -17.61 22.10
C GLU A 208 6.62 -16.96 21.92
N ASN A 209 7.40 -16.85 23.00
CA ASN A 209 8.76 -16.31 22.94
C ASN A 209 9.71 -17.16 22.09
N ILE A 210 9.47 -18.47 22.01
CA ILE A 210 10.26 -19.39 21.18
C ILE A 210 9.85 -19.25 19.71
N LEU A 211 8.55 -19.15 19.41
CA LEU A 211 8.05 -18.96 18.04
C LEU A 211 8.46 -17.60 17.50
N ASP A 212 8.39 -16.52 18.28
CA ASP A 212 8.90 -15.21 17.87
C ASP A 212 10.40 -15.25 17.57
N ARG A 213 11.19 -15.94 18.40
CA ARG A 213 12.63 -16.12 18.16
C ARG A 213 12.90 -17.00 16.94
N ILE A 214 12.16 -18.09 16.74
CA ILE A 214 12.33 -18.97 15.58
C ILE A 214 11.91 -18.24 14.31
N ILE A 215 10.78 -17.54 14.31
CA ILE A 215 10.32 -16.74 13.18
C ILE A 215 11.37 -15.66 12.88
N ASN A 216 11.81 -14.88 13.86
CA ASN A 216 12.78 -13.81 13.63
C ASN A 216 14.20 -14.33 13.32
N ALA A 217 14.56 -15.56 13.70
CA ALA A 217 15.84 -16.19 13.34
C ALA A 217 15.78 -16.92 11.98
N ALA A 218 14.62 -17.47 11.60
CA ALA A 218 14.43 -18.35 10.46
C ALA A 218 13.55 -17.74 9.36
N TRP A 219 13.15 -16.46 9.46
CA TRP A 219 12.27 -15.84 8.48
C TRP A 219 12.89 -15.79 7.09
N ARG A 220 14.21 -15.67 6.96
CA ARG A 220 14.87 -15.65 5.64
C ARG A 220 14.71 -16.97 4.90
N PRO A 221 15.10 -18.13 5.46
CA PRO A 221 14.77 -19.44 4.88
C PRO A 221 13.26 -19.68 4.75
N GLY A 222 12.49 -19.35 5.80
CA GLY A 222 11.04 -19.56 5.82
C GLY A 222 10.30 -18.77 4.75
N PHE A 223 10.74 -17.54 4.47
CA PHE A 223 10.22 -16.70 3.41
C PHE A 223 10.38 -17.36 2.04
N PHE A 224 11.52 -18.01 1.77
CA PHE A 224 11.70 -18.72 0.50
C PHE A 224 10.68 -19.87 0.34
N VAL A 225 10.43 -20.63 1.41
CA VAL A 225 9.48 -21.75 1.41
C VAL A 225 8.03 -21.26 1.32
N LEU A 226 7.68 -20.22 2.07
CA LEU A 226 6.31 -19.69 2.19
C LEU A 226 6.00 -18.58 1.20
N ARG A 227 6.94 -18.23 0.30
CA ARG A 227 6.83 -17.08 -0.60
C ARG A 227 5.51 -17.05 -1.37
N THR A 228 5.11 -18.18 -1.93
CA THR A 228 3.86 -18.30 -2.70
C THR A 228 2.66 -18.03 -1.81
N THR A 229 2.60 -18.62 -0.62
CA THR A 229 1.51 -18.42 0.35
C THR A 229 1.44 -16.97 0.84
N ILE A 230 2.60 -16.33 1.08
CA ILE A 230 2.70 -14.92 1.46
C ILE A 230 2.20 -14.06 0.29
N ASN A 231 2.68 -14.30 -0.92
CA ASN A 231 2.24 -13.56 -2.10
C ASN A 231 0.72 -13.68 -2.28
N ASP A 232 0.15 -14.89 -2.20
CA ASP A 232 -1.30 -15.11 -2.33
C ASP A 232 -2.10 -14.31 -1.28
N LEU A 233 -1.62 -14.29 -0.02
CA LEU A 233 -2.25 -13.51 1.05
C LEU A 233 -2.20 -12.00 0.77
N VAL A 234 -1.02 -11.47 0.41
CA VAL A 234 -0.87 -10.04 0.11
C VAL A 234 -1.63 -9.67 -1.16
N GLU A 235 -1.70 -10.55 -2.16
CA GLU A 235 -2.48 -10.37 -3.38
C GLU A 235 -3.98 -10.25 -3.09
N THR A 236 -4.54 -11.13 -2.26
CA THR A 236 -5.95 -11.05 -1.84
C THR A 236 -6.22 -9.77 -1.07
N ALA A 237 -5.35 -9.43 -0.10
CA ALA A 237 -5.46 -8.18 0.65
C ALA A 237 -5.44 -6.98 -0.31
N PHE A 238 -4.39 -6.83 -1.12
CA PHE A 238 -4.24 -5.70 -2.03
C PHE A 238 -5.34 -5.65 -3.08
N THR A 239 -5.81 -6.80 -3.60
CA THR A 239 -6.95 -6.84 -4.52
C THR A 239 -8.20 -6.23 -3.87
N LYS A 240 -8.50 -6.60 -2.62
CA LYS A 240 -9.61 -5.99 -1.88
C LYS A 240 -9.38 -4.50 -1.68
N ILE A 241 -8.19 -4.12 -1.26
CA ILE A 241 -7.80 -2.72 -0.99
C ILE A 241 -7.95 -1.84 -2.24
N PHE A 242 -7.43 -2.28 -3.39
CA PHE A 242 -7.51 -1.50 -4.62
C PHE A 242 -8.94 -1.39 -5.15
N ASN A 243 -9.76 -2.44 -5.02
CA ASN A 243 -11.15 -2.41 -5.46
C ASN A 243 -12.07 -1.61 -4.54
N ASP A 244 -11.77 -1.55 -3.24
CA ASP A 244 -12.58 -0.79 -2.27
C ASP A 244 -12.11 0.68 -2.16
N GLY A 245 -10.80 0.90 -1.99
CA GLY A 245 -10.20 2.20 -1.69
C GLY A 245 -10.04 3.13 -2.88
N PHE A 246 -9.94 2.59 -4.11
CA PHE A 246 -9.90 3.39 -5.34
C PHE A 246 -11.18 3.27 -6.16
N LYS A 247 -12.27 2.81 -5.53
CA LYS A 247 -13.58 2.77 -6.16
C LYS A 247 -14.03 4.19 -6.49
N GLY A 248 -14.17 4.50 -7.77
CA GLY A 248 -14.55 5.85 -8.22
C GLY A 248 -13.36 6.76 -8.56
N PHE A 249 -12.11 6.32 -8.35
CA PHE A 249 -10.95 7.05 -8.81
C PHE A 249 -10.87 7.01 -10.34
N ASP A 250 -11.18 8.13 -10.97
CA ASP A 250 -11.10 8.30 -12.41
C ASP A 250 -9.70 8.76 -12.83
N LEU A 251 -8.89 7.81 -13.27
CA LEU A 251 -7.53 8.06 -13.74
C LEU A 251 -7.49 9.10 -14.87
N GLU A 252 -8.52 9.20 -15.70
CA GLU A 252 -8.53 10.12 -16.85
C GLU A 252 -8.65 11.58 -16.40
N ARG A 253 -9.20 11.83 -15.21
CA ARG A 253 -9.23 13.18 -14.60
C ARG A 253 -7.86 13.65 -14.10
N VAL A 254 -6.91 12.73 -13.91
CA VAL A 254 -5.55 13.03 -13.46
C VAL A 254 -4.54 12.91 -14.61
N LEU A 255 -4.76 11.94 -15.50
CA LEU A 255 -3.91 11.60 -16.63
C LEU A 255 -4.79 11.38 -17.87
N PRO A 256 -5.21 12.45 -18.56
CA PRO A 256 -6.08 12.34 -19.73
C PRO A 256 -5.45 11.49 -20.84
N PRO A 257 -6.27 10.87 -21.71
CA PRO A 257 -5.77 10.18 -22.89
C PRO A 257 -5.09 11.18 -23.85
N PRO A 258 -4.23 10.70 -24.79
CA PRO A 258 -3.70 11.57 -25.84
C PRO A 258 -4.84 12.19 -26.66
N GLU A 259 -4.68 13.44 -27.10
CA GLU A 259 -5.69 14.18 -27.89
C GLU A 259 -6.20 13.40 -29.12
N SER A 260 -5.34 12.60 -29.74
CA SER A 260 -5.70 11.76 -30.89
C SER A 260 -6.77 10.71 -30.61
N ILE A 261 -6.98 10.30 -29.36
CA ILE A 261 -8.03 9.36 -28.93
C ILE A 261 -9.26 10.12 -28.44
N SER A 262 -9.07 11.30 -27.83
CA SER A 262 -10.17 12.16 -27.36
C SER A 262 -11.11 12.58 -28.51
N ASN A 263 -10.54 12.92 -29.68
CA ASN A 263 -11.31 13.33 -30.86
C ASN A 263 -12.04 12.17 -31.57
N ALA A 264 -11.76 10.92 -31.19
CA ALA A 264 -12.42 9.73 -31.76
C ALA A 264 -13.61 9.25 -30.90
N LEU A 265 -13.79 9.82 -29.71
CA LEU A 265 -14.85 9.49 -28.75
C LEU A 265 -15.85 10.65 -28.54
N SER A 266 -15.61 11.79 -29.19
CA SER A 266 -16.52 12.95 -29.33
C SER A 266 -17.24 12.90 -30.67
#